data_AF-A0A9W8WQS1-F1
#
_entry.id   AF-A0A9W8WQS1-F1
#
_cell.length_a   1.000
_cell.length_b   1.000
_cell.length_c   1.000
_cell.angle_alpha   90.00
_cell.angle_beta   90.00
_cell.angle_gamma   90.00
#
_symmetry.space_group_name_H-M   'P 1'
#
loop_
_entity.id
_entity.type
_entity.pdbx_description
1 polymer ?
#
loop_
_entity_poly.entity_id
_entity_poly.type
_entity_poly.pdbx_seq_one_letter_code
_entity_poly.pdbx_strand_id
1 'polypeptide(L)'
;MSSHSSSEGSPLKHYDTPIGATLQVDFAWSKFRNIVSEKKGDQLTPVYIQHFRPTKPQLRLQDAATNTPISTGTINNVSIAAECTIHGQIIPIKPLKKWKTAYNYLSTTLSTTGSPVPISWIATSDLKIWDFICIDSTTQAPIAKFSVNWWAIKQVGNFHFEQSAAALSKEFRDEIVTIGLTILYVMMTRMNNPLHLLGATFAKAGKVEDDGHVGGVELENRPIDGTKYKQV
;
A
#
# COMPACT_ATOMS: atom_id res chain seq x y z
N MET A 1 21.46 -13.95 36.71
CA MET A 1 20.88 -12.60 36.79
C MET A 1 20.83 -12.05 35.38
N SER A 2 19.65 -12.14 34.76
CA SER A 2 19.42 -11.68 33.38
C SER A 2 18.87 -10.27 33.45
N SER A 3 19.58 -9.29 32.89
CA SER A 3 19.10 -7.92 32.75
C SER A 3 18.65 -7.66 31.31
N HIS A 4 17.39 -7.24 31.22
CA HIS A 4 16.62 -6.90 30.04
C HIS A 4 17.35 -6.01 29.02
N SER A 5 17.26 -6.40 27.73
CA SER A 5 17.41 -5.46 26.63
C SER A 5 16.05 -4.83 26.31
N SER A 6 15.99 -3.51 26.50
CA SER A 6 14.88 -2.64 26.11
C SER A 6 14.77 -2.63 24.58
N SER A 7 13.73 -3.24 24.02
CA SER A 7 13.41 -3.06 22.60
C SER A 7 12.84 -1.66 22.39
N GLU A 8 13.63 -0.77 21.80
CA GLU A 8 13.17 0.52 21.29
C GLU A 8 11.97 0.31 20.34
N GLY A 9 10.91 1.07 20.58
CA GLY A 9 9.60 0.90 19.95
C GLY A 9 9.62 1.14 18.45
N SER A 10 9.31 0.10 17.69
CA SER A 10 8.73 0.28 16.35
C SER A 10 7.34 0.89 16.51
N PRO A 11 6.99 1.97 15.78
CA PRO A 11 5.69 2.65 15.91
C PRO A 11 4.48 1.85 15.41
N LEU A 12 4.66 0.59 15.00
CA LEU A 12 3.65 -0.23 14.33
C LEU A 12 2.89 -1.19 15.26
N LYS A 13 2.91 -0.99 16.58
CA LYS A 13 2.45 -1.97 17.58
C LYS A 13 0.93 -2.25 17.64
N HIS A 14 0.08 -1.61 16.82
CA HIS A 14 -1.37 -1.64 17.06
C HIS A 14 -2.25 -2.14 15.91
N TYR A 15 -1.75 -3.04 15.05
CA TYR A 15 -2.54 -3.57 13.92
C TYR A 15 -2.80 -5.08 13.97
N ASP A 16 -2.64 -5.73 15.13
CA ASP A 16 -2.78 -7.19 15.24
C ASP A 16 -4.24 -7.65 15.39
N THR A 17 -5.19 -6.76 15.65
CA THR A 17 -6.62 -7.12 15.76
C THR A 17 -7.49 -6.16 14.94
N PRO A 18 -8.10 -6.63 13.84
CA PRO A 18 -9.01 -5.82 13.02
C PRO A 18 -10.27 -5.44 13.80
N ILE A 19 -10.56 -4.14 13.94
CA ILE A 19 -11.75 -3.64 14.65
C ILE A 19 -12.87 -3.23 13.68
N GLY A 20 -12.51 -2.80 12.46
CA GLY A 20 -13.46 -2.31 11.46
C GLY A 20 -13.82 -3.29 10.35
N ALA A 21 -14.23 -2.74 9.21
CA ALA A 21 -14.66 -3.52 8.05
C ALA A 21 -13.54 -4.43 7.54
N THR A 22 -13.91 -5.63 7.09
CA THR A 22 -12.96 -6.57 6.49
C THR A 22 -13.40 -6.93 5.07
N LEU A 23 -12.48 -6.81 4.12
CA LEU A 23 -12.66 -7.32 2.76
C LEU A 23 -11.66 -8.44 2.51
N GLN A 24 -12.15 -9.56 2.00
CA GLN A 24 -11.32 -10.68 1.59
C GLN A 24 -11.10 -10.64 0.08
N VAL A 25 -9.84 -10.73 -0.33
CA VAL A 25 -9.41 -10.87 -1.73
C VAL A 25 -9.14 -12.34 -2.01
N ASP A 26 -9.95 -12.95 -2.86
CA ASP A 26 -9.69 -14.29 -3.40
C ASP A 26 -8.89 -14.15 -4.70
N PHE A 27 -7.66 -14.65 -4.69
CA PHE A 27 -6.77 -14.54 -5.83
C PHE A 27 -6.96 -15.73 -6.79
N ALA A 28 -7.62 -15.50 -7.92
CA ALA A 28 -7.78 -16.50 -8.98
C ALA A 28 -6.81 -16.21 -10.14
N TRP A 29 -5.51 -16.39 -9.87
CA TRP A 29 -4.41 -16.08 -10.81
C TRP A 29 -4.57 -16.74 -12.18
N SER A 30 -5.02 -17.99 -12.22
CA SER A 30 -5.25 -18.74 -13.46
C SER A 30 -6.33 -18.12 -14.35
N LYS A 31 -7.18 -17.27 -13.78
CA LYS A 31 -8.27 -16.56 -14.49
C LYS A 31 -7.96 -15.08 -14.67
N PHE A 32 -6.75 -14.63 -14.31
CA PHE A 32 -6.31 -13.23 -14.33
C PHE A 32 -7.34 -12.26 -13.71
N ARG A 33 -8.01 -12.73 -12.66
CA ARG A 33 -9.05 -11.99 -11.96
C ARG A 33 -8.99 -12.30 -10.47
N ASN A 34 -9.30 -11.31 -9.66
CA ASN A 34 -9.48 -11.48 -8.22
C ASN A 34 -10.89 -11.01 -7.85
N ILE A 35 -11.49 -11.67 -6.86
CA ILE A 35 -12.78 -11.28 -6.31
C ILE A 35 -12.54 -10.69 -4.94
N VAL A 36 -12.97 -9.46 -4.74
CA VAL A 36 -12.93 -8.80 -3.42
C VAL A 36 -14.32 -8.88 -2.83
N SER A 37 -14.45 -9.48 -1.66
CA SER A 37 -15.72 -9.71 -0.98
C SER A 37 -15.72 -9.05 0.39
N GLU A 38 -16.82 -8.40 0.75
CA GLU A 38 -17.07 -8.00 2.14
C GLU A 38 -17.30 -9.23 3.00
N LYS A 39 -16.61 -9.31 4.13
CA LYS A 39 -16.72 -10.41 5.09
C LYS A 39 -17.55 -10.00 6.30
N LYS A 40 -18.64 -10.75 6.54
CA LYS A 40 -19.52 -10.61 7.71
C LYS A 40 -19.68 -11.98 8.36
N GLY A 41 -18.88 -12.26 9.38
CA GLY A 41 -18.76 -13.61 9.95
C GLY A 41 -18.24 -14.59 8.89
N ASP A 42 -19.00 -15.65 8.63
CA ASP A 42 -18.70 -16.66 7.61
C ASP A 42 -19.26 -16.31 6.21
N GLN A 43 -20.05 -15.23 6.11
CA GLN A 43 -20.62 -14.80 4.85
C GLN A 43 -19.64 -13.89 4.09
N LEU A 44 -19.43 -14.21 2.80
CA LEU A 44 -18.66 -13.41 1.85
C LEU A 44 -19.59 -12.87 0.76
N THR A 45 -19.66 -11.55 0.64
CA THR A 45 -20.46 -10.87 -0.39
C THR A 45 -19.53 -10.15 -1.37
N PRO A 46 -19.46 -10.57 -2.64
CA PRO A 46 -18.62 -9.90 -3.64
C PRO A 46 -18.98 -8.42 -3.77
N VAL A 47 -17.99 -7.55 -3.65
CA VAL A 47 -18.12 -6.10 -3.82
C VAL A 47 -17.32 -5.60 -5.02
N TYR A 48 -16.18 -6.22 -5.33
CA TYR A 48 -15.39 -5.88 -6.49
C TYR A 48 -14.92 -7.09 -7.28
N ILE A 49 -14.77 -6.87 -8.58
CA ILE A 49 -14.04 -7.76 -9.47
C ILE A 49 -12.82 -6.99 -9.98
N GLN A 50 -11.64 -7.48 -9.65
CA GLN A 50 -10.38 -6.94 -10.15
C GLN A 50 -9.91 -7.79 -11.32
N HIS A 51 -9.76 -7.17 -12.48
CA HIS A 51 -9.13 -7.79 -13.64
C HIS A 51 -7.66 -7.39 -13.71
N PHE A 52 -6.81 -8.32 -14.15
CA PHE A 52 -5.42 -8.06 -14.46
C PHE A 52 -5.14 -8.52 -15.89
N ARG A 53 -4.32 -7.77 -16.64
CA ARG A 53 -3.85 -8.18 -17.97
C ARG A 53 -2.34 -8.37 -17.92
N PRO A 54 -1.82 -9.58 -18.12
CA PRO A 54 -0.36 -9.81 -18.12
C PRO A 54 0.38 -9.03 -19.22
N THR A 55 -0.27 -8.81 -20.37
CA THR A 55 0.35 -8.17 -21.55
C THR A 55 0.30 -6.65 -21.54
N LYS A 56 -0.55 -6.06 -20.72
CA LYS A 56 -0.62 -4.62 -20.44
C LYS A 56 -0.77 -4.48 -18.95
N PRO A 57 0.31 -4.17 -18.20
CA PRO A 57 0.34 -4.21 -16.74
C PRO A 57 -0.59 -3.14 -16.17
N GLN A 58 -1.87 -3.45 -16.20
CA GLN A 58 -2.99 -2.60 -15.86
C GLN A 58 -3.97 -3.45 -15.05
N LEU A 59 -4.30 -2.95 -13.87
CA LEU A 59 -5.40 -3.43 -13.06
C LEU A 59 -6.65 -2.66 -13.43
N ARG A 60 -7.80 -3.33 -13.41
CA ARG A 60 -9.10 -2.70 -13.57
C ARG A 60 -10.01 -3.21 -12.47
N LEU A 61 -10.57 -2.29 -11.68
CA LEU A 61 -11.54 -2.62 -10.65
C LEU A 61 -12.93 -2.30 -11.16
N GLN A 62 -13.86 -3.23 -10.98
CA GLN A 62 -15.26 -3.08 -11.33
C GLN A 62 -16.12 -3.38 -10.11
N ASP A 63 -17.29 -2.76 -10.06
CA ASP A 63 -18.34 -3.12 -9.12
C ASP A 63 -18.85 -4.52 -9.42
N ALA A 64 -18.94 -5.39 -8.41
CA ALA A 64 -19.35 -6.79 -8.63
C ALA A 64 -20.85 -6.95 -8.96
N ALA A 65 -21.71 -6.01 -8.52
CA ALA A 65 -23.14 -6.08 -8.76
C ALA A 65 -23.51 -5.56 -10.15
N THR A 66 -22.87 -4.47 -10.59
CA THR A 66 -23.23 -3.77 -11.83
C THR A 66 -22.23 -3.98 -12.97
N ASN A 67 -21.04 -4.53 -12.70
CA ASN A 67 -19.91 -4.61 -13.62
C ASN A 67 -19.44 -3.24 -14.14
N THR A 68 -19.79 -2.14 -13.46
CA THR A 68 -19.35 -0.81 -13.87
C THR A 68 -17.88 -0.58 -13.52
N PRO A 69 -17.06 -0.03 -14.43
CA PRO A 69 -15.69 0.35 -14.11
C PRO A 69 -15.64 1.41 -12.99
N ILE A 70 -14.81 1.15 -11.98
CA ILE A 70 -14.57 2.05 -10.85
C ILE A 70 -13.22 2.72 -11.01
N SER A 71 -12.19 1.92 -11.28
CA SER A 71 -10.83 2.42 -11.31
C SER A 71 -9.90 1.58 -12.18
N THR A 72 -8.75 2.16 -12.50
CA THR A 72 -7.63 1.47 -13.13
C THR A 72 -6.34 1.77 -12.39
N GLY A 73 -5.44 0.79 -12.29
CA GLY A 73 -4.09 0.98 -11.77
C GLY A 73 -3.06 0.63 -12.83
N THR A 74 -2.11 1.51 -13.10
CA THR A 74 -1.03 1.31 -14.07
C THR A 74 0.22 0.85 -13.33
N ILE A 75 0.72 -0.33 -13.68
CA ILE A 75 1.92 -0.93 -13.10
C ILE A 75 3.04 -0.76 -14.12
N ASN A 76 4.04 0.04 -13.80
CA ASN A 76 5.18 0.23 -14.67
C ASN A 76 6.16 -0.94 -14.51
N ASN A 77 6.68 -1.46 -15.62
CA ASN A 77 7.67 -2.54 -15.56
C ASN A 77 9.01 -2.03 -15.02
N VAL A 78 9.41 -0.79 -15.33
CA VAL A 78 10.75 -0.24 -15.01
C VAL A 78 10.73 0.73 -13.83
N SER A 79 9.69 1.56 -13.72
CA SER A 79 9.53 2.52 -12.63
C SER A 79 8.85 1.88 -11.44
N ILE A 80 9.32 2.18 -10.24
CA ILE A 80 8.63 1.81 -9.00
C ILE A 80 7.44 2.74 -8.70
N ALA A 81 7.32 3.87 -9.39
CA ALA A 81 6.14 4.73 -9.29
C ALA A 81 4.96 4.10 -10.04
N ALA A 82 3.76 4.37 -9.56
CA ALA A 82 2.52 3.89 -10.16
C ALA A 82 1.51 5.04 -10.27
N GLU A 83 0.44 4.80 -11.00
CA GLU A 83 -0.65 5.76 -11.16
C GLU A 83 -1.97 4.99 -11.09
N CYS A 84 -2.95 5.57 -10.43
CA CYS A 84 -4.32 5.08 -10.45
C CYS A 84 -5.24 6.12 -11.08
N THR A 85 -6.26 5.69 -11.80
CA THR A 85 -7.41 6.52 -12.16
C THR A 85 -8.60 6.00 -11.38
N ILE A 86 -9.15 6.78 -10.47
CA ILE A 86 -10.29 6.40 -9.62
C ILE A 86 -11.39 7.41 -9.85
N HIS A 87 -12.58 6.96 -10.27
CA HIS A 87 -13.72 7.85 -10.56
C HIS A 87 -13.36 9.02 -11.51
N GLY A 88 -12.48 8.76 -12.49
CA GLY A 88 -12.01 9.75 -13.46
C GLY A 88 -10.88 10.67 -12.97
N GLN A 89 -10.47 10.60 -11.70
CA GLN A 89 -9.37 11.36 -11.14
C GLN A 89 -8.06 10.58 -11.21
N ILE A 90 -6.99 11.22 -11.68
CA ILE A 90 -5.66 10.62 -11.73
C ILE A 90 -4.95 10.86 -10.40
N ILE A 91 -4.55 9.78 -9.75
CA ILE A 91 -3.85 9.77 -8.46
C ILE A 91 -2.44 9.19 -8.69
N PRO A 92 -1.40 10.04 -8.65
CA PRO A 92 -0.02 9.59 -8.75
C PRO A 92 0.43 8.95 -7.43
N ILE A 93 1.02 7.76 -7.51
CA ILE A 93 1.57 7.02 -6.37
C ILE A 93 3.11 7.08 -6.47
N LYS A 94 3.73 7.83 -5.55
CA LYS A 94 5.19 8.01 -5.55
C LYS A 94 5.86 7.11 -4.52
N PRO A 95 7.05 6.58 -4.85
CA PRO A 95 7.88 5.88 -3.87
C PRO A 95 8.53 6.87 -2.90
N LEU A 96 8.43 6.62 -1.60
CA LEU A 96 9.08 7.42 -0.56
C LEU A 96 10.59 7.15 -0.46
N LYS A 97 11.01 5.90 -0.66
CA LYS A 97 12.42 5.48 -0.63
C LYS A 97 12.67 4.42 -1.70
N LYS A 98 13.89 4.39 -2.24
CA LYS A 98 14.30 3.43 -3.29
C LYS A 98 14.37 1.98 -2.77
N TRP A 99 14.66 1.78 -1.49
CA TRP A 99 14.93 0.46 -0.88
C TRP A 99 13.88 -0.02 0.12
N LYS A 100 13.02 0.88 0.62
CA LYS A 100 11.84 0.49 1.42
C LYS A 100 10.61 0.63 0.53
N THR A 101 9.78 -0.40 0.49
CA THR A 101 8.50 -0.42 -0.22
C THR A 101 7.50 0.46 0.53
N ALA A 102 7.72 1.77 0.45
CA ALA A 102 6.88 2.78 1.05
C ALA A 102 6.43 3.71 -0.07
N TYR A 103 5.12 3.92 -0.14
CA TYR A 103 4.48 4.71 -1.18
C TYR A 103 3.66 5.82 -0.55
N ASN A 104 3.50 6.92 -1.24
CA ASN A 104 2.63 8.00 -0.79
C ASN A 104 1.81 8.58 -1.95
N TYR A 105 0.66 9.12 -1.61
CA TYR A 105 -0.24 9.83 -2.51
C TYR A 105 -1.08 10.84 -1.72
N LEU A 106 -1.79 11.71 -2.43
CA LEU A 106 -2.74 12.66 -1.85
C LEU A 106 -4.15 12.12 -2.05
N SER A 107 -4.87 11.93 -0.94
CA SER A 107 -6.27 11.50 -0.93
C SER A 107 -7.20 12.69 -0.86
N THR A 108 -8.17 12.74 -1.76
CA THR A 108 -9.25 13.72 -1.70
C THR A 108 -10.48 13.18 -0.96
N THR A 109 -10.61 11.87 -0.82
CA THR A 109 -11.77 11.22 -0.18
C THR A 109 -11.76 11.32 1.34
N LEU A 110 -10.59 11.48 1.96
CA LEU A 110 -10.43 11.71 3.39
C LEU A 110 -10.38 13.19 3.80
N SER A 111 -10.50 14.11 2.84
CA SER A 111 -10.45 15.54 3.14
C SER A 111 -11.72 16.00 3.85
N THR A 112 -11.58 16.48 5.09
CA THR A 112 -12.66 17.16 5.83
C THR A 112 -12.64 18.67 5.63
N THR A 113 -11.50 19.23 5.21
CA THR A 113 -11.24 20.67 5.10
C THR A 113 -11.17 21.18 3.66
N GLY A 114 -11.34 20.30 2.66
CA GLY A 114 -11.21 20.62 1.24
C GLY A 114 -9.79 20.50 0.69
N SER A 115 -8.77 20.33 1.54
CA SER A 115 -7.38 20.07 1.14
C SER A 115 -7.06 18.57 1.12
N PRO A 116 -6.34 18.06 0.10
CA PRO A 116 -5.98 16.64 0.04
C PRO A 116 -5.14 16.19 1.25
N VAL A 117 -5.42 14.98 1.75
CA VAL A 117 -4.73 14.38 2.91
C VAL A 117 -3.59 13.49 2.41
N PRO A 118 -2.34 13.68 2.87
CA PRO A 118 -1.24 12.83 2.48
C PRO A 118 -1.32 11.47 3.13
N ILE A 119 -1.39 10.41 2.33
CA ILE A 119 -1.47 9.01 2.80
C ILE A 119 -0.21 8.26 2.42
N SER A 120 0.25 7.42 3.34
CA SER A 120 1.40 6.54 3.14
C SER A 120 1.01 5.08 3.26
N TRP A 121 1.50 4.27 2.33
CA TRP A 121 1.44 2.81 2.38
C TRP A 121 2.83 2.26 2.66
N ILE A 122 2.99 1.54 3.77
CA ILE A 122 4.26 0.95 4.20
C ILE A 122 4.13 -0.56 4.08
N ALA A 123 4.91 -1.18 3.18
CA ALA A 123 4.95 -2.62 3.08
C ALA A 123 6.02 -3.21 4.02
N THR A 124 5.59 -4.18 4.82
CA THR A 124 6.42 -5.07 5.62
C THR A 124 6.22 -6.47 5.08
N SER A 125 7.28 -7.12 4.63
CA SER A 125 7.20 -8.45 4.03
C SER A 125 8.10 -9.42 4.75
N ASP A 126 7.54 -10.56 5.14
CA ASP A 126 8.32 -11.76 5.41
C ASP A 126 8.17 -12.77 4.24
N LEU A 127 8.76 -13.95 4.37
CA LEU A 127 8.75 -14.97 3.30
C LEU A 127 7.35 -15.53 2.99
N LYS A 128 6.39 -15.39 3.91
CA LYS A 128 5.07 -16.02 3.88
C LYS A 128 3.93 -15.00 3.73
N ILE A 129 4.06 -13.86 4.40
CA ILE A 129 3.03 -12.84 4.59
C ILE A 129 3.60 -11.48 4.17
N TRP A 130 2.86 -10.78 3.32
CA TRP A 130 3.12 -9.40 2.98
C TRP A 130 2.02 -8.52 3.56
N ASP A 131 2.42 -7.62 4.44
CA ASP A 131 1.55 -6.65 5.09
C ASP A 131 1.80 -5.26 4.50
N PHE A 132 0.74 -4.60 4.04
CA PHE A 132 0.76 -3.24 3.55
C PHE A 132 -0.08 -2.39 4.50
N ILE A 133 0.56 -1.50 5.25
CA ILE A 133 -0.09 -0.68 6.27
C ILE A 133 -0.32 0.71 5.67
N CYS A 134 -1.58 1.11 5.59
CA CYS A 134 -2.02 2.42 5.16
C CYS A 134 -2.19 3.32 6.39
N ILE A 135 -1.51 4.46 6.38
CA ILE A 135 -1.53 5.46 7.46
C ILE A 135 -1.71 6.86 6.90
N ASP A 136 -2.31 7.73 7.71
CA ASP A 136 -2.24 9.17 7.50
C ASP A 136 -0.79 9.63 7.75
N SER A 137 -0.20 10.31 6.77
CA SER A 137 1.21 10.71 6.85
C SER A 137 1.44 11.82 7.87
N THR A 138 0.43 12.63 8.16
CA THR A 138 0.50 13.76 9.10
C THR A 138 0.29 13.28 10.53
N THR A 139 -0.81 12.57 10.77
CA THR A 139 -1.19 12.13 12.13
C THR A 139 -0.54 10.80 12.53
N GLN A 140 0.01 10.05 11.57
CA GLN A 140 0.47 8.66 11.74
C GLN A 140 -0.64 7.71 12.20
N ALA A 141 -1.91 8.12 12.09
CA ALA A 141 -3.05 7.30 12.46
C ALA A 141 -3.22 6.15 11.45
N PRO A 142 -3.50 4.92 11.93
CA PRO A 142 -3.82 3.80 11.06
C PRO A 142 -5.11 4.08 10.28
N ILE A 143 -5.15 3.65 9.02
CA ILE A 143 -6.32 3.77 8.14
C ILE A 143 -6.83 2.39 7.75
N ALA A 144 -5.92 1.58 7.20
CA ALA A 144 -6.21 0.23 6.77
C ALA A 144 -4.94 -0.61 6.76
N LYS A 145 -5.09 -1.93 6.82
CA LYS A 145 -4.03 -2.91 6.58
C LYS A 145 -4.48 -3.85 5.49
N PHE A 146 -3.61 -4.11 4.52
CA PHE A 146 -3.80 -5.16 3.53
C PHE A 146 -2.77 -6.25 3.74
N SER A 147 -3.21 -7.44 4.14
CA SER A 147 -2.35 -8.59 4.44
C SER A 147 -2.56 -9.68 3.39
N VAL A 148 -1.48 -10.16 2.77
CA VAL A 148 -1.51 -11.21 1.74
C VAL A 148 -0.67 -12.39 2.20
N ASN A 149 -1.29 -13.57 2.29
CA ASN A 149 -0.57 -14.81 2.58
C ASN A 149 -0.27 -15.55 1.27
N TRP A 150 0.99 -15.48 0.83
CA TRP A 150 1.41 -16.03 -0.47
C TRP A 150 1.49 -17.57 -0.47
N TRP A 151 1.63 -18.19 0.70
CA TRP A 151 1.80 -19.63 0.87
C TRP A 151 0.51 -20.36 1.25
N ALA A 152 -0.61 -19.65 1.42
CA ALA A 152 -1.89 -20.28 1.69
C ALA A 152 -2.36 -21.09 0.47
N ILE A 153 -2.88 -22.31 0.72
CA ILE A 153 -3.43 -23.22 -0.31
C ILE A 153 -4.48 -22.51 -1.19
N LYS A 154 -5.27 -21.63 -0.58
CA LYS A 154 -6.03 -20.60 -1.27
C LYS A 154 -5.31 -19.29 -1.00
N GLN A 155 -4.65 -18.73 -2.01
CA GLN A 155 -4.00 -17.44 -1.86
C GLN A 155 -5.09 -16.41 -1.59
N VAL A 156 -5.09 -15.88 -0.37
CA VAL A 156 -6.10 -14.93 0.12
C VAL A 156 -5.39 -13.70 0.68
N GLY A 157 -5.92 -12.54 0.32
CA GLY A 157 -5.59 -11.27 0.92
C GLY A 157 -6.74 -10.77 1.80
N ASN A 158 -6.44 -9.97 2.82
CA ASN A 158 -7.46 -9.35 3.65
C ASN A 158 -7.14 -7.87 3.82
N PHE A 159 -8.08 -7.01 3.40
CA PHE A 159 -8.11 -5.62 3.84
C PHE A 159 -8.84 -5.56 5.18
N HIS A 160 -8.23 -4.88 6.13
CA HIS A 160 -8.78 -4.54 7.42
C HIS A 160 -8.80 -3.02 7.54
N PHE A 161 -9.98 -2.43 7.68
CA PHE A 161 -10.14 -1.00 7.85
C PHE A 161 -10.27 -0.67 9.34
N GLU A 162 -9.81 0.51 9.76
CA GLU A 162 -10.13 1.01 11.10
C GLU A 162 -11.63 1.35 11.23
N GLN A 163 -12.22 1.90 10.17
CA GLN A 163 -13.63 2.30 10.16
C GLN A 163 -14.55 1.07 10.04
N SER A 164 -15.68 1.12 10.73
CA SER A 164 -16.75 0.13 10.55
C SER A 164 -17.35 0.20 9.15
N ALA A 165 -17.97 -0.88 8.68
CA ALA A 165 -18.57 -0.93 7.35
C ALA A 165 -19.68 0.12 7.14
N ALA A 166 -20.31 0.60 8.23
CA ALA A 166 -21.34 1.64 8.17
C ALA A 166 -20.77 3.05 8.03
N ALA A 167 -19.57 3.31 8.57
CA ALA A 167 -18.91 4.62 8.49
C ALA A 167 -18.03 4.75 7.23
N LEU A 168 -17.62 3.63 6.64
CA LEU A 168 -16.74 3.58 5.48
C LEU A 168 -17.49 3.99 4.20
N SER A 169 -17.21 5.19 3.69
CA SER A 169 -17.77 5.65 2.41
C SER A 169 -17.30 4.79 1.24
N LYS A 170 -18.12 4.69 0.19
CA LYS A 170 -17.82 3.86 -0.99
C LYS A 170 -16.59 4.40 -1.72
N GLU A 171 -16.51 5.71 -1.88
CA GLU A 171 -15.44 6.41 -2.60
C GLU A 171 -14.09 6.16 -1.92
N PHE A 172 -14.07 6.26 -0.59
CA PHE A 172 -12.88 5.98 0.19
C PHE A 172 -12.47 4.51 0.14
N ARG A 173 -13.44 3.59 0.23
CA ARG A 173 -13.18 2.16 0.07
C ARG A 173 -12.62 1.83 -1.32
N ASP A 174 -13.20 2.41 -2.37
CA ASP A 174 -12.76 2.25 -3.75
C ASP A 174 -11.29 2.70 -3.91
N GLU A 175 -10.94 3.85 -3.32
CA GLU A 175 -9.58 4.39 -3.32
C GLU A 175 -8.57 3.45 -2.63
N ILE A 176 -8.83 3.08 -1.37
CA ILE A 176 -7.93 2.23 -0.57
C ILE A 176 -7.73 0.85 -1.20
N VAL A 177 -8.81 0.23 -1.69
CA VAL A 177 -8.72 -1.09 -2.34
C VAL A 177 -7.93 -1.00 -3.65
N THR A 178 -8.20 0.01 -4.48
CA THR A 178 -7.50 0.20 -5.75
C THR A 178 -6.01 0.39 -5.54
N ILE A 179 -5.64 1.28 -4.63
CA ILE A 179 -4.23 1.62 -4.38
C ILE A 179 -3.50 0.46 -3.73
N GLY A 180 -4.11 -0.19 -2.72
CA GLY A 180 -3.52 -1.34 -2.04
C GLY A 180 -3.25 -2.52 -3.00
N LEU A 181 -4.20 -2.85 -3.87
CA LEU A 181 -4.01 -3.85 -4.92
C LEU A 181 -2.94 -3.42 -5.93
N THR A 182 -2.93 -2.15 -6.34
CA THR A 182 -1.92 -1.64 -7.27
C THR A 182 -0.51 -1.77 -6.72
N ILE A 183 -0.29 -1.39 -5.46
CA ILE A 183 0.99 -1.51 -4.78
C ILE A 183 1.43 -2.97 -4.68
N LEU A 184 0.51 -3.89 -4.34
CA LEU A 184 0.80 -5.32 -4.31
C LEU A 184 1.36 -5.81 -5.67
N TYR A 185 0.72 -5.46 -6.78
CA TYR A 185 1.16 -5.88 -8.11
C TYR A 185 2.43 -5.21 -8.59
N VAL A 186 2.67 -3.93 -8.25
CA VAL A 186 3.96 -3.27 -8.45
C VAL A 186 5.06 -4.05 -7.74
N MET A 187 4.83 -4.44 -6.49
CA MET A 187 5.79 -5.22 -5.70
C MET A 187 6.03 -6.62 -6.27
N MET A 188 4.98 -7.34 -6.69
CA MET A 188 5.10 -8.65 -7.33
C MET A 188 5.89 -8.60 -8.64
N THR A 189 5.65 -7.58 -9.47
CA THR A 189 6.35 -7.41 -10.75
C THR A 189 7.83 -7.15 -10.52
N ARG A 190 8.17 -6.35 -9.50
CA ARG A 190 9.56 -6.10 -9.11
C ARG A 190 10.27 -7.36 -8.61
N MET A 191 9.60 -8.19 -7.83
CA MET A 191 10.22 -9.40 -7.27
C MET A 191 10.46 -10.50 -8.32
N ASN A 192 9.61 -10.58 -9.34
CA ASN A 192 9.77 -11.55 -10.42
C ASN A 192 10.78 -11.12 -11.50
N ASN A 193 11.34 -9.91 -11.42
CA ASN A 193 12.28 -9.41 -12.41
C ASN A 193 13.49 -8.70 -11.77
N PRO A 194 14.48 -9.44 -11.25
CA PRO A 194 15.61 -8.87 -10.50
C PRO A 194 16.55 -8.02 -11.37
N LEU A 195 16.53 -8.16 -12.70
CA LEU A 195 17.28 -7.29 -13.62
C LEU A 195 16.76 -5.83 -13.60
N HIS A 196 15.56 -5.59 -13.08
CA HIS A 196 14.95 -4.26 -12.95
C HIS A 196 15.36 -3.51 -11.67
N LEU A 197 16.08 -4.16 -10.74
CA LEU A 197 16.70 -3.50 -9.58
C LEU A 197 17.71 -2.40 -10.00
N LEU A 198 18.27 -2.47 -11.20
CA LEU A 198 19.16 -1.44 -11.75
C LEU A 198 18.39 -0.15 -12.13
N GLY A 199 17.13 -0.25 -12.55
CA GLY A 199 16.29 0.90 -12.89
C GLY A 199 15.80 1.69 -11.67
N ALA A 200 15.73 1.04 -10.50
CA ALA A 200 15.39 1.68 -9.23
C ALA A 200 16.41 2.75 -8.77
N THR A 201 17.63 2.71 -9.32
CA THR A 201 18.64 3.75 -9.09
C THR A 201 18.27 5.10 -9.73
N PHE A 202 17.43 5.11 -10.77
CA PHE A 202 17.01 6.31 -11.52
C PHE A 202 15.60 6.81 -11.19
N ALA A 203 14.81 6.10 -10.38
CA ALA A 203 13.50 6.58 -9.95
C ALA A 203 13.64 7.78 -8.99
N LYS A 204 13.00 8.92 -9.30
CA LYS A 204 12.96 10.09 -8.43
C LYS A 204 12.03 9.81 -7.25
N ALA A 205 12.60 9.36 -6.14
CA ALA A 205 11.88 9.24 -4.88
C ALA A 205 11.63 10.63 -4.29
N GLY A 206 10.46 10.85 -3.70
CA GLY A 206 10.09 12.13 -3.12
C GLY A 206 8.65 12.12 -2.63
N LYS A 207 8.38 12.84 -1.54
CA LYS A 207 7.02 13.04 -1.06
C LYS A 207 6.20 13.75 -2.15
N VAL A 208 4.92 13.43 -2.19
CA VAL A 208 3.94 14.24 -2.92
C VAL A 208 3.62 15.36 -1.94
N GLU A 209 4.45 16.40 -1.94
CA GLU A 209 4.13 17.67 -1.29
C GLU A 209 3.26 18.45 -2.27
N ASP A 210 2.23 19.10 -1.73
CA ASP A 210 1.42 20.08 -2.45
C ASP A 210 2.37 21.16 -2.95
N ASP A 211 2.37 21.45 -4.25
CA ASP A 211 3.31 22.39 -4.88
C ASP A 211 2.94 23.83 -4.44
N GLY A 212 3.37 24.21 -3.22
CA GLY A 212 3.03 25.47 -2.56
C GLY A 212 4.04 25.87 -1.48
N HIS A 213 5.26 26.22 -1.92
CA HIS A 213 6.26 27.09 -1.25
C HIS A 213 6.75 26.81 0.19
N VAL A 214 8.07 26.55 0.28
CA VAL A 214 9.07 26.90 1.32
C VAL A 214 9.06 26.14 2.66
N GLY A 215 10.17 25.44 2.91
CA GLY A 215 10.62 25.09 4.28
C GLY A 215 11.10 23.66 4.44
N GLY A 216 12.16 23.27 3.72
CA GLY A 216 12.78 21.95 3.90
C GLY A 216 13.33 21.78 5.31
N VAL A 217 12.85 20.78 6.04
CA VAL A 217 13.57 20.22 7.18
C VAL A 217 14.35 19.02 6.67
N GLU A 218 15.63 19.27 6.43
CA GLU A 218 16.64 18.27 6.14
C GLU A 218 16.86 17.41 7.39
N LEU A 219 16.51 16.12 7.31
CA LEU A 219 16.84 15.17 8.36
C LEU A 219 18.32 14.81 8.24
N GLU A 220 19.10 15.38 9.14
CA GLU A 220 20.54 15.20 9.31
C GLU A 220 20.93 13.71 9.35
N ASN A 221 21.74 13.27 8.38
CA ASN A 221 22.40 11.97 8.42
C ASN A 221 23.60 12.08 9.38
N ARG A 222 23.54 11.38 10.52
CA ARG A 222 24.72 11.24 11.39
C ARG A 222 25.83 10.43 10.69
N PRO A 223 27.11 10.81 10.81
CA PRO A 223 28.22 10.08 10.19
C PRO A 223 28.49 8.74 10.88
N ILE A 224 28.91 7.76 10.09
CA ILE A 224 29.50 6.49 10.54
C ILE A 224 30.93 6.81 11.00
N ASP A 225 31.15 6.95 12.31
CA ASP A 225 32.49 7.13 12.86
C ASP A 225 33.20 5.78 12.98
N GLY A 226 34.08 5.52 12.02
CA GLY A 226 34.97 4.38 11.99
C GLY A 226 36.26 4.69 12.72
N THR A 227 36.27 4.57 14.05
CA THR A 227 37.49 4.68 14.85
C THR A 227 38.19 3.32 14.95
N LYS A 228 39.21 3.12 14.13
CA LYS A 228 40.27 2.13 14.40
C LYS A 228 41.34 2.79 15.27
N TYR A 229 41.48 2.28 16.49
CA TYR A 229 42.59 2.60 17.38
C TYR A 229 43.95 2.33 16.71
N LYS A 230 44.87 3.30 16.83
CA LYS A 230 46.31 3.04 16.83
C LYS A 230 46.92 3.77 18.02
N GLN A 231 47.43 2.98 18.96
CA GLN A 231 48.33 3.43 20.02
C GLN A 231 49.65 3.90 19.39
N VAL A 232 50.16 5.03 19.88
CA VAL A 232 51.56 5.22 20.26
C VAL A 232 51.55 6.01 21.56
#